data_AF-A0A937G0H3-F1
#
_entry.id   AF-A0A937G0H3-F1
#
_cell.length_a   1.000
_cell.length_b   1.000
_cell.length_c   1.000
_cell.angle_alpha   90.00
_cell.angle_beta   90.00
_cell.angle_gamma   90.00
#
_symmetry.space_group_name_H-M   'P 1'
#
loop_
_entity.id
_entity.type
_entity.pdbx_description
1 polymer ?
#
loop_
_entity_poly.entity_id
_entity_poly.type
_entity_poly.pdbx_seq_one_letter_code
_entity_poly.pdbx_strand_id
1 'polypeptide(L)'
;MSISWAESRKRYNRLLKGLDVLIDETSDLVENYEQHHLEFANLMYEKGLSDIMKEADFLTDHEREFMLMYYSLKGQVERLKYYRKTISLMLIKDPINYPDN
;
A
#
# COMPACT_ATOMS: atom_id res chain seq x y z
N MET A 1 -36.11 -6.61 -3.10
CA MET A 1 -35.56 -6.56 -4.47
C MET A 1 -34.29 -7.37 -4.49
N SER A 2 -34.23 -8.44 -5.28
CA SER A 2 -32.99 -9.17 -5.54
C SER A 2 -32.05 -8.30 -6.39
N ILE A 3 -30.76 -8.32 -6.08
CA ILE A 3 -29.74 -7.68 -6.91
C ILE A 3 -29.62 -8.51 -8.21
N SER A 4 -29.63 -7.85 -9.37
CA SER A 4 -29.41 -8.53 -10.65
C SER A 4 -27.94 -8.91 -10.81
N TRP A 5 -27.67 -9.97 -11.60
CA TRP A 5 -26.31 -10.34 -12.02
C TRP A 5 -25.49 -9.15 -12.51
N ALA A 6 -26.09 -8.31 -13.37
CA ALA A 6 -25.41 -7.15 -13.94
C ALA A 6 -25.02 -6.12 -12.86
N GLU A 7 -25.88 -5.91 -11.87
CA GLU A 7 -25.62 -4.99 -10.77
C GLU A 7 -24.59 -5.56 -9.78
N SER A 8 -24.65 -6.87 -9.47
CA SER A 8 -23.62 -7.54 -8.65
C SER A 8 -22.24 -7.41 -9.31
N ARG A 9 -22.13 -7.81 -10.59
CA ARG A 9 -20.88 -7.74 -11.37
C ARG A 9 -20.34 -6.31 -11.47
N LYS A 10 -21.23 -5.31 -11.66
CA LYS A 10 -20.85 -3.90 -11.68
C LYS A 10 -20.25 -3.42 -10.37
N ARG A 11 -20.80 -3.85 -9.23
CA ARG A 11 -20.26 -3.52 -7.89
C ARG A 11 -18.89 -4.13 -7.66
N TYR A 12 -18.71 -5.42 -7.96
CA TYR A 12 -17.40 -6.06 -7.86
C TYR A 12 -16.37 -5.40 -8.76
N ASN A 13 -16.71 -5.07 -10.01
CA ASN A 13 -15.79 -4.38 -10.91
C ASN A 13 -15.38 -3.00 -10.38
N ARG A 14 -16.31 -2.24 -9.78
CA ARG A 14 -16.00 -0.96 -9.12
C ARG A 14 -15.05 -1.16 -7.94
N LEU A 15 -15.29 -2.19 -7.13
CA LEU A 15 -14.45 -2.50 -5.97
C LEU A 15 -13.04 -2.93 -6.39
N LEU A 16 -12.92 -3.78 -7.42
CA LEU A 16 -11.63 -4.19 -7.97
C LEU A 16 -10.87 -3.00 -8.54
N LYS A 17 -11.53 -2.12 -9.31
CA LYS A 17 -10.91 -0.90 -9.84
C LYS A 17 -10.46 0.04 -8.73
N GLY A 18 -11.27 0.20 -7.68
CA GLY A 18 -10.90 1.00 -6.52
C GLY A 18 -9.66 0.44 -5.80
N LEU A 19 -9.57 -0.89 -5.69
CA LEU A 19 -8.39 -1.54 -5.12
C LEU A 19 -7.16 -1.42 -6.00
N ASP A 20 -7.30 -1.51 -7.33
CA ASP A 20 -6.20 -1.27 -8.26
C ASP A 20 -5.62 0.14 -8.05
N VAL A 21 -6.48 1.17 -8.01
CA VAL A 21 -6.05 2.56 -7.74
C VAL A 21 -5.36 2.69 -6.38
N LEU A 22 -5.93 2.11 -5.32
CA LEU A 22 -5.31 2.18 -3.99
C LEU A 22 -3.97 1.46 -3.93
N ILE A 23 -3.81 0.34 -4.63
CA ILE A 23 -2.53 -0.38 -4.71
C ILE A 23 -1.49 0.48 -5.41
N ASP A 24 -1.84 1.07 -6.55
CA ASP A 24 -0.94 1.93 -7.33
C ASP A 24 -0.52 3.16 -6.50
N GLU A 25 -1.49 3.92 -5.98
CA GLU A 25 -1.21 5.13 -5.18
C GLU A 25 -0.41 4.84 -3.91
N THR A 26 -0.67 3.71 -3.23
CA THR A 26 0.08 3.34 -2.02
C THR A 26 1.49 2.84 -2.36
N SER A 27 1.66 2.19 -3.51
CA SER A 27 2.99 1.76 -3.98
C SER A 27 3.85 2.96 -4.34
N ASP A 28 3.29 3.92 -5.07
CA ASP A 28 3.93 5.19 -5.39
C ASP A 28 4.30 5.96 -4.12
N LEU A 29 3.44 5.96 -3.09
CA LEU A 29 3.73 6.58 -1.81
C LEU A 29 4.94 5.92 -1.10
N VAL A 30 5.05 4.59 -1.14
CA VAL A 30 6.20 3.86 -0.57
C VAL A 30 7.49 4.25 -1.28
N GLU A 31 7.47 4.29 -2.62
CA GLU A 31 8.63 4.63 -3.44
C GLU A 31 9.09 6.07 -3.19
N ASN A 32 8.16 7.02 -3.17
CA ASN A 32 8.46 8.43 -2.86
C ASN A 32 8.99 8.59 -1.43
N TYR A 33 8.45 7.86 -0.46
CA TYR A 33 8.92 7.89 0.93
C TYR A 33 10.36 7.40 1.05
N GLU A 34 10.69 6.29 0.36
CA GLU A 34 12.06 5.77 0.29
C GLU A 34 13.01 6.75 -0.39
N GLN A 35 12.60 7.33 -1.51
CA GLN A 35 13.42 8.31 -2.24
C GLN A 35 13.74 9.54 -1.38
N HIS A 36 12.75 10.11 -0.71
CA HIS A 36 12.98 11.27 0.18
C HIS A 36 13.89 10.91 1.35
N HIS A 37 13.79 9.70 1.89
CA HIS A 37 14.72 9.26 2.92
C HIS A 37 16.14 9.09 2.38
N LEU A 38 16.34 8.55 1.18
CA LEU A 38 17.66 8.46 0.55
C LEU A 38 18.28 9.84 0.30
N GLU A 39 17.48 10.80 -0.18
CA GLU A 39 17.91 12.20 -0.35
C GLU A 39 18.33 12.81 1.00
N PHE A 40 17.54 12.59 2.04
CA PHE A 40 17.85 13.05 3.39
C PHE A 40 19.10 12.34 3.96
N ALA A 41 19.23 11.04 3.77
CA ALA A 41 20.37 10.25 4.21
C ALA A 41 21.67 10.72 3.53
N ASN A 42 21.65 11.00 2.24
CA ASN A 42 22.79 11.60 1.54
C ASN A 42 23.19 12.94 2.18
N LEU A 43 22.21 13.79 2.50
CA LEU A 43 22.49 15.04 3.22
C LEU A 43 23.07 14.79 4.62
N MET A 44 22.56 13.79 5.35
CA MET A 44 23.04 13.47 6.70
C MET A 44 24.49 12.96 6.70
N TYR A 45 24.79 12.03 5.80
CA TYR A 45 26.05 11.29 5.78
C TYR A 45 27.15 12.03 5.01
N GLU A 46 26.85 12.71 3.90
CA GLU A 46 27.87 13.43 3.12
C GLU A 46 28.18 14.83 3.67
N LYS A 47 27.22 15.47 4.36
CA LYS A 47 27.41 16.84 4.89
C LYS A 47 27.73 16.91 6.38
N GLY A 48 28.08 15.78 7.00
CA GLY A 48 28.54 15.74 8.39
C GLY A 48 27.45 15.98 9.44
N LEU A 49 26.16 15.93 9.06
CA LEU A 49 25.05 16.05 10.01
C LEU A 49 24.97 14.84 10.94
N SER A 50 25.46 13.69 10.49
CA SER A 50 25.42 12.43 11.24
C SER A 50 26.14 12.51 12.58
N ASP A 51 27.24 13.25 12.70
CA ASP A 51 27.98 13.39 13.97
C ASP A 51 27.20 14.23 14.98
N ILE A 52 26.58 15.33 14.53
CA ILE A 52 25.69 16.16 15.35
C ILE A 52 24.46 15.36 15.81
N MET A 53 23.88 14.55 14.90
CA MET A 53 22.73 13.71 15.23
C MET A 53 23.06 12.55 16.17
N LYS A 54 24.30 12.03 16.12
CA LYS A 54 24.79 11.04 17.10
C LYS A 54 24.99 11.67 18.47
N GLU A 55 25.58 12.85 18.54
CA GLU A 55 25.74 13.59 19.82
C GLU A 55 24.39 13.91 20.46
N ALA A 56 23.35 14.14 19.65
CA ALA A 56 21.99 14.37 20.09
C ALA A 56 21.16 13.09 20.35
N ASP A 57 21.76 11.89 20.23
CA ASP A 57 21.10 10.58 20.34
C ASP A 57 19.87 10.42 19.41
N PHE A 58 19.88 11.14 18.29
CA PHE A 58 18.71 11.26 17.41
C PHE A 58 18.83 10.44 16.12
N LEU A 59 20.06 10.10 15.71
CA LEU A 59 20.29 9.35 14.47
C LEU A 59 19.60 7.98 14.48
N THR A 60 19.78 7.22 15.55
CA THR A 60 19.20 5.87 15.67
C THR A 60 17.68 5.89 15.76
N ASP A 61 17.11 6.87 16.47
CA ASP A 61 15.66 7.05 16.52
C ASP A 61 15.09 7.42 15.16
N HIS A 62 15.74 8.33 14.42
CA HIS A 62 15.33 8.68 13.06
C HIS A 62 15.30 7.46 12.13
N GLU A 63 16.37 6.67 12.11
CA GLU A 63 16.45 5.47 11.27
C GLU A 63 15.41 4.41 11.66
N ARG A 64 15.15 4.25 12.96
CA ARG A 64 14.12 3.35 13.46
C ARG A 64 12.73 3.79 13.00
N GLU A 65 12.39 5.06 13.18
CA GLU A 65 11.08 5.59 12.77
C GLU A 65 10.88 5.49 11.25
N PHE A 66 11.93 5.73 10.46
CA PHE A 66 11.89 5.49 9.02
C PHE A 66 11.57 4.03 8.69
N MET A 67 12.32 3.08 9.27
CA MET A 67 12.08 1.66 9.03
C MET A 67 10.66 1.24 9.42
N LEU A 68 10.17 1.68 10.57
CA LEU A 68 8.82 1.38 11.04
C LEU A 68 7.75 1.85 10.05
N MET A 69 7.86 3.10 9.59
CA MET A 69 6.92 3.66 8.62
C MET A 69 7.01 2.94 7.27
N TYR A 70 8.23 2.74 6.75
CA TYR A 70 8.47 2.07 5.48
C TYR A 70 7.85 0.67 5.43
N TYR A 71 8.14 -0.16 6.44
CA TYR A 71 7.58 -1.50 6.51
C TYR A 71 6.08 -1.52 6.80
N SER A 72 5.56 -0.54 7.54
CA SER A 72 4.11 -0.37 7.71
C SER A 72 3.42 -0.12 6.37
N LEU A 73 3.92 0.83 5.58
CA LEU A 73 3.36 1.16 4.26
C LEU A 73 3.45 -0.03 3.29
N LYS A 74 4.61 -0.70 3.22
CA LYS A 74 4.75 -1.96 2.44
C LYS A 74 3.74 -3.02 2.87
N GLY A 75 3.51 -3.17 4.18
CA GLY A 75 2.51 -4.06 4.73
C GLY A 75 1.09 -3.73 4.27
N GLN A 76 0.75 -2.44 4.13
CA GLN A 76 -0.56 -2.05 3.61
C GLN A 76 -0.73 -2.40 2.12
N VAL A 77 0.30 -2.21 1.30
CA VAL A 77 0.27 -2.62 -0.11
C VAL A 77 -0.03 -4.11 -0.24
N GLU A 78 0.64 -4.96 0.55
CA GLU A 78 0.40 -6.41 0.52
C GLU A 78 -1.01 -6.79 1.00
N ARG A 79 -1.56 -6.08 1.99
CA ARG A 79 -2.95 -6.27 2.42
C ARG A 79 -3.95 -5.89 1.33
N LEU A 80 -3.71 -4.79 0.62
CA LEU A 80 -4.56 -4.38 -0.51
C LEU A 80 -4.53 -5.41 -1.64
N LYS A 81 -3.36 -5.94 -1.99
CA LYS A 81 -3.22 -7.05 -2.95
C LYS A 81 -3.98 -8.30 -2.49
N TYR A 82 -3.91 -8.63 -1.20
CA TYR A 82 -4.70 -9.74 -0.63
C TYR A 82 -6.21 -9.50 -0.73
N TYR A 83 -6.70 -8.30 -0.42
CA TYR A 83 -8.11 -7.97 -0.57
C TYR A 83 -8.58 -8.06 -2.01
N ARG A 84 -7.79 -7.54 -2.96
CA ARG A 84 -8.07 -7.64 -4.39
C ARG A 84 -8.23 -9.10 -4.84
N LYS A 85 -7.34 -10.00 -4.39
CA LYS A 85 -7.43 -11.43 -4.67
C LYS A 85 -8.69 -12.04 -4.05
N THR A 86 -8.98 -11.69 -2.80
CA THR A 86 -10.16 -12.18 -2.07
C THR A 86 -11.46 -11.77 -2.77
N ILE A 87 -11.58 -10.52 -3.19
CA ILE A 87 -12.75 -10.00 -3.89
C ILE A 87 -12.91 -10.62 -5.27
N SER A 88 -11.80 -10.88 -5.96
CA SER A 88 -11.83 -11.64 -7.23
C SER A 88 -12.41 -13.05 -7.05
N LEU A 89 -12.08 -13.72 -5.93
CA LEU A 89 -12.67 -15.01 -5.59
C LEU A 89 -14.15 -14.90 -5.20
N MET A 90 -14.54 -13.84 -4.49
CA MET A 90 -15.95 -13.58 -4.14
C MET A 90 -16.80 -13.39 -5.40
N LEU A 91 -16.31 -12.65 -6.39
CA LEU A 91 -17.00 -12.48 -7.68
C LEU A 91 -17.30 -13.84 -8.34
N ILE A 92 -16.35 -14.77 -8.31
CA ILE A 92 -16.48 -16.13 -8.90
C ILE A 92 -17.44 -17.01 -8.09
N LYS A 93 -17.43 -16.87 -6.76
CA LYS A 93 -18.22 -17.70 -5.83
C LYS A 93 -19.64 -17.18 -5.59
N ASP A 94 -19.93 -15.93 -5.96
CA ASP A 94 -21.25 -15.35 -5.77
C ASP A 94 -22.29 -16.15 -6.59
N PRO A 95 -23.30 -16.76 -5.92
CA PRO A 95 -24.30 -17.57 -6.59
C PRO A 95 -25.06 -16.83 -7.69
N ILE A 96 -25.23 -15.52 -7.53
CA ILE A 96 -25.90 -14.65 -8.50
C ILE A 96 -25.07 -14.51 -9.78
N ASN A 97 -23.77 -14.83 -9.76
CA ASN A 97 -22.85 -14.75 -10.89
C ASN A 97 -22.66 -16.07 -11.66
N TYR A 98 -23.26 -17.19 -11.20
CA TYR A 98 -23.31 -18.39 -12.04
C TYR A 98 -24.28 -18.16 -13.20
N PRO A 99 -23.88 -18.39 -14.45
CA PRO A 99 -24.82 -18.39 -15.55
C PRO A 99 -25.75 -19.61 -15.39
N ASP A 100 -27.06 -19.36 -15.43
CA ASP A 100 -28.11 -20.39 -15.49
C ASP A 100 -28.04 -21.06 -16.87
N ASN A 101 -27.07 -21.96 -17.05
CA ASN A 101 -27.02 -22.85 -18.21
C ASN A 101 -27.94 -24.04 -17.98
#